data_AF-A0A2N6NQS5-F1
#
_entry.id   AF-A0A2N6NQS5-F1
#
_cell.length_a   1.000
_cell.length_b   1.000
_cell.length_c   1.000
_cell.angle_alpha   90.00
_cell.angle_beta   90.00
_cell.angle_gamma   90.00
#
_symmetry.space_group_name_H-M   'P 1'
#
loop_
_entity.id
_entity.type
_entity.pdbx_description
1 polymer ?
#
loop_
_entity_poly.entity_id
_entity_poly.type
_entity_poly.pdbx_seq_one_letter_code
_entity_poly.pdbx_strand_id
1 'polypeptide(L)'
;MDAYLKAPFFAPEDQLPASLPPPEVIASAGVVLQEYTGRRVVRSGESYIIKYGLNVSLTEGENMLFLKQNQMISVPEVYALYSKEDDKGNKVNYIIMEYIEGESLDVCWPLLDLCDKDQIASQLRVCFATLRNIPALEYFGCVGRRPFEDLIFWVSPKTDHDQYRHIRGPFNSEAELNTALVQKYLYNGGFV
;
A
#
# COMPACT_ATOMS: atom_id res chain seq x y z
N MET A 1 -10.67 -11.44 -17.38
CA MET A 1 -10.37 -10.25 -16.55
C MET A 1 -11.00 -10.51 -15.21
N ASP A 2 -10.21 -11.03 -14.29
CA ASP A 2 -10.68 -11.39 -12.97
C ASP A 2 -11.12 -10.14 -12.20
N ALA A 3 -12.16 -10.30 -11.40
CA ALA A 3 -12.69 -9.25 -10.55
C ALA A 3 -11.57 -8.76 -9.62
N TYR A 4 -11.08 -7.55 -9.88
CA TYR A 4 -10.12 -6.89 -9.02
C TYR A 4 -10.76 -6.66 -7.66
N LEU A 5 -10.21 -7.28 -6.61
CA LEU A 5 -10.68 -7.11 -5.23
C LEU A 5 -10.39 -5.66 -4.82
N LYS A 6 -11.46 -4.87 -4.64
CA LYS A 6 -11.41 -3.48 -4.18
C LYS A 6 -11.89 -3.39 -2.75
N ALA A 7 -11.52 -2.30 -2.08
CA ALA A 7 -12.19 -1.93 -0.85
C ALA A 7 -13.71 -1.62 -1.10
N PRO A 8 -14.62 -2.02 -0.20
CA PRO A 8 -14.34 -2.78 1.01
C PRO A 8 -14.06 -4.26 0.71
N PHE A 9 -13.06 -4.82 1.38
CA PHE A 9 -12.69 -6.22 1.32
C PHE A 9 -12.62 -6.79 2.74
N PHE A 10 -13.14 -8.01 2.93
CA PHE A 10 -13.01 -8.78 4.15
C PHE A 10 -12.74 -10.24 3.75
N ALA A 11 -11.70 -10.84 4.31
CA ALA A 11 -11.41 -12.25 4.12
C ALA A 11 -12.53 -13.11 4.75
N PRO A 12 -12.83 -14.28 4.18
CA PRO A 12 -13.75 -15.25 4.78
C PRO A 12 -13.37 -15.59 6.23
N GLU A 13 -14.37 -15.79 7.10
CA GLU A 13 -14.13 -16.03 8.53
C GLU A 13 -13.26 -17.26 8.81
N ASP A 14 -13.37 -18.30 7.97
CA ASP A 14 -12.58 -19.53 8.05
C ASP A 14 -11.10 -19.34 7.68
N GLN A 15 -10.75 -18.19 7.08
CA GLN A 15 -9.37 -17.80 6.73
C GLN A 15 -8.76 -16.82 7.73
N LEU A 16 -9.54 -16.33 8.70
CA LEU A 16 -9.04 -15.40 9.70
C LEU A 16 -8.29 -16.14 10.81
N PRO A 17 -7.06 -15.71 11.19
CA PRO A 17 -6.35 -16.32 12.31
C PRO A 17 -7.00 -16.02 13.68
N ALA A 18 -7.79 -14.96 13.79
CA ALA A 18 -8.59 -14.58 14.94
C ALA A 18 -9.78 -13.70 14.52
N SER A 19 -10.65 -13.27 15.43
CA SER A 19 -11.68 -12.28 15.08
C SER A 19 -11.04 -10.93 14.75
N LEU A 20 -11.52 -10.26 13.70
CA LEU A 20 -11.05 -8.92 13.35
C LEU A 20 -11.35 -7.94 14.50
N PRO A 21 -10.37 -7.16 14.99
CA PRO A 21 -10.60 -6.23 16.07
C PRO A 21 -11.44 -5.04 15.57
N PRO A 22 -12.43 -4.58 16.35
CA PRO A 22 -13.22 -3.41 16.00
C PRO A 22 -12.37 -2.12 16.15
N PRO A 23 -12.69 -1.03 15.41
CA PRO A 23 -11.92 0.22 15.43
C PRO A 23 -11.64 0.79 16.82
N GLU A 24 -12.59 0.65 17.73
CA GLU A 24 -12.52 1.16 19.10
C GLU A 24 -11.45 0.40 19.91
N VAL A 25 -11.31 -0.90 19.67
CA VAL A 25 -10.27 -1.76 20.27
C VAL A 25 -8.92 -1.49 19.61
N ILE A 26 -8.87 -1.31 18.29
CA ILE A 26 -7.65 -0.95 17.56
C ILE A 26 -7.03 0.32 18.14
N ALA A 27 -7.86 1.35 18.39
CA ALA A 27 -7.40 2.63 18.89
C ALA A 27 -6.95 2.62 20.37
N SER A 28 -7.43 1.66 21.18
CA SER A 28 -7.24 1.66 22.64
C SER A 28 -6.34 0.53 23.16
N ALA A 29 -6.26 -0.61 22.47
CA ALA A 29 -5.59 -1.82 22.96
C ALA A 29 -4.45 -2.32 22.05
N GLY A 30 -4.24 -1.71 20.88
CA GLY A 30 -3.14 -2.06 19.99
C GLY A 30 -1.79 -1.57 20.53
N VAL A 31 -0.73 -2.36 20.31
CA VAL A 31 0.65 -1.91 20.55
C VAL A 31 1.06 -1.02 19.38
N VAL A 32 1.26 0.27 19.64
CA VAL A 32 1.68 1.23 18.61
C VAL A 32 3.13 0.96 18.21
N LEU A 33 3.33 0.57 16.95
CA LEU A 33 4.66 0.36 16.38
C LEU A 33 5.18 1.65 15.73
N GLN A 34 4.30 2.40 15.06
CA GLN A 34 4.64 3.66 14.41
C GLN A 34 3.45 4.62 14.43
N GLU A 35 3.73 5.90 14.62
CA GLU A 35 2.76 6.98 14.55
C GLU A 35 3.33 8.18 13.79
N TYR A 36 2.60 8.62 12.78
CA TYR A 36 2.90 9.80 11.97
C TYR A 36 1.63 10.64 11.79
N THR A 37 1.76 11.83 11.20
CA THR A 37 0.62 12.72 10.95
C THR A 37 -0.49 12.02 10.14
N GLY A 38 -1.59 11.69 10.81
CA GLY A 38 -2.76 11.04 10.21
C GLY A 38 -2.58 9.57 9.85
N ARG A 39 -1.54 8.88 10.35
CA ARG A 39 -1.28 7.45 10.11
C ARG A 39 -0.77 6.77 11.37
N ARG A 40 -1.29 5.58 11.67
CA ARG A 40 -0.82 4.72 12.76
C ARG A 40 -0.65 3.30 12.27
N VAL A 41 0.37 2.64 12.78
CA VAL A 41 0.62 1.21 12.60
C VAL A 41 0.59 0.57 13.97
N VAL A 42 -0.34 -0.35 14.19
CA VAL A 42 -0.51 -1.04 15.47
C VAL A 42 -0.46 -2.55 15.29
N ARG A 43 0.15 -3.24 16.24
CA ARG A 43 0.04 -4.69 16.38
C ARG A 43 -1.17 -5.01 17.26
N SER A 44 -2.00 -5.94 16.81
CA SER A 44 -3.14 -6.46 17.59
C SER A 44 -2.99 -7.96 17.76
N GLY A 45 -2.75 -8.38 19.01
CA GLY A 45 -2.41 -9.76 19.34
C GLY A 45 -1.11 -10.24 18.66
N GLU A 46 -1.09 -11.51 18.29
CA GLU A 46 0.01 -12.18 17.56
C GLU A 46 -0.30 -12.41 16.07
N SER A 47 -1.44 -11.91 15.59
CA SER A 47 -1.93 -12.24 14.24
C SER A 47 -1.96 -11.06 13.28
N TYR A 48 -2.09 -9.83 13.80
CA TYR A 48 -2.44 -8.68 12.97
C TYR A 48 -1.49 -7.49 13.11
N ILE A 49 -1.14 -6.93 11.95
CA ILE A 49 -0.72 -5.55 11.79
C ILE A 49 -1.89 -4.75 11.20
N ILE A 50 -2.12 -3.57 11.77
CA ILE A 50 -3.21 -2.70 11.38
C ILE A 50 -2.65 -1.32 11.07
N LYS A 51 -2.79 -0.92 9.81
CA LYS A 51 -2.48 0.44 9.37
C LYS A 51 -3.78 1.20 9.27
N TYR A 52 -3.91 2.30 10.01
CA TYR A 52 -5.13 3.10 9.96
C TYR A 52 -4.88 4.60 10.11
N GLY A 53 -5.81 5.40 9.58
CA GLY A 53 -5.76 6.85 9.70
C GLY A 53 -6.30 7.58 8.46
N LEU A 54 -6.36 8.91 8.56
CA LEU A 54 -6.84 9.81 7.51
C LEU A 54 -5.93 9.83 6.28
N ASN A 55 -4.64 9.57 6.48
CA ASN A 55 -3.64 9.62 5.43
C ASN A 55 -3.22 8.22 4.94
N VAL A 56 -3.88 7.14 5.40
CA VAL A 56 -3.61 5.78 4.93
C VAL A 56 -4.30 5.56 3.59
N SER A 57 -3.57 5.10 2.57
CA SER A 57 -4.17 4.72 1.29
C SER A 57 -4.46 3.23 1.24
N LEU A 58 -5.70 2.86 0.89
CA LEU A 58 -6.08 1.46 0.70
C LEU A 58 -5.40 0.80 -0.49
N THR A 59 -4.77 1.57 -1.39
CA THR A 59 -4.00 1.06 -2.52
C THR A 59 -2.87 0.13 -2.10
N GLU A 60 -2.28 0.33 -0.91
CA GLU A 60 -1.30 -0.60 -0.36
C GLU A 60 -1.87 -2.02 -0.24
N GLY A 61 -3.06 -2.14 0.37
CA GLY A 61 -3.75 -3.41 0.53
C GLY A 61 -4.24 -4.01 -0.77
N GLU A 62 -4.79 -3.18 -1.67
CA GLU A 62 -5.24 -3.66 -2.97
C GLU A 62 -4.08 -4.18 -3.83
N ASN A 63 -2.89 -3.55 -3.74
CA ASN A 63 -1.68 -4.04 -4.41
C ASN A 63 -1.27 -5.42 -3.86
N MET A 64 -1.36 -5.64 -2.55
CA MET A 64 -1.09 -6.95 -1.95
C MET A 64 -2.08 -8.01 -2.44
N LEU A 65 -3.39 -7.70 -2.49
CA LEU A 65 -4.40 -8.59 -3.06
C LEU A 65 -4.12 -8.93 -4.53
N PHE A 66 -3.73 -7.94 -5.33
CA PHE A 66 -3.32 -8.14 -6.72
C PHE A 66 -2.10 -9.06 -6.84
N LEU A 67 -1.06 -8.84 -6.03
CA LEU A 67 0.14 -9.69 -6.04
C LEU A 67 -0.17 -11.12 -5.61
N LYS A 68 -1.05 -11.31 -4.62
CA LYS A 68 -1.45 -12.62 -4.13
C LYS A 68 -2.23 -13.42 -5.19
N GLN A 69 -3.13 -12.79 -5.93
CA GLN A 69 -3.84 -13.42 -7.05
C GLN A 69 -2.88 -13.94 -8.13
N ASN A 70 -1.74 -13.27 -8.30
CA ASN A 70 -0.74 -13.65 -9.27
C ASN A 70 0.37 -14.58 -8.70
N GLN A 71 0.31 -14.92 -7.40
CA GLN A 71 1.23 -15.82 -6.68
C GLN A 71 2.73 -15.56 -6.93
N MET A 72 3.09 -14.30 -7.13
CA MET A 72 4.42 -13.95 -7.63
C MET A 72 5.45 -13.81 -6.51
N ILE A 73 5.06 -13.28 -5.35
CA ILE A 73 5.95 -13.07 -4.21
C ILE A 73 5.18 -13.23 -2.91
N SER A 74 5.91 -13.57 -1.84
CA SER A 74 5.35 -13.53 -0.49
C SER A 74 5.09 -12.07 -0.10
N VAL A 75 3.82 -11.74 0.10
CA VAL A 75 3.36 -10.49 0.71
C VAL A 75 2.49 -10.84 1.92
N PRO A 76 2.37 -9.95 2.91
CA PRO A 76 1.46 -10.19 4.03
C PRO A 76 0.04 -10.50 3.56
N GLU A 77 -0.61 -11.46 4.21
CA GLU A 77 -2.03 -11.72 3.96
C GLU A 77 -2.87 -10.48 4.28
N VAL A 78 -3.80 -10.11 3.41
CA VAL A 78 -4.75 -9.04 3.69
C VAL A 78 -6.05 -9.66 4.20
N TYR A 79 -6.46 -9.25 5.41
CA TYR A 79 -7.68 -9.75 6.03
C TYR A 79 -8.85 -8.76 5.93
N ALA A 80 -8.56 -7.46 5.93
CA ALA A 80 -9.60 -6.45 5.69
C ALA A 80 -9.05 -5.15 5.11
N LEU A 81 -9.80 -4.55 4.19
CA LEU A 81 -9.59 -3.21 3.65
C LEU A 81 -10.90 -2.45 3.70
N TYR A 82 -11.00 -1.38 4.48
CA TYR A 82 -12.24 -0.61 4.55
C TYR A 82 -12.00 0.82 5.02
N SER A 83 -13.07 1.61 4.98
CA SER A 83 -13.10 2.96 5.52
C SER A 83 -14.27 3.11 6.48
N LYS A 84 -14.10 3.91 7.54
CA LYS A 84 -15.14 4.29 8.49
C LYS A 84 -15.06 5.79 8.75
N GLU A 85 -16.19 6.47 8.90
CA GLU A 85 -16.21 7.86 9.34
C GLU A 85 -15.92 7.94 10.84
N ASP A 86 -15.06 8.89 11.23
CA ASP A 86 -14.87 9.24 12.64
C ASP A 86 -15.99 10.16 13.15
N ASP A 87 -15.97 10.48 14.45
CA ASP A 87 -16.97 11.35 15.08
C ASP A 87 -17.01 12.79 14.51
N LYS A 88 -16.00 13.16 13.72
CA LYS A 88 -15.88 14.46 13.06
C LYS A 88 -16.28 14.38 11.57
N GLY A 89 -16.76 13.22 11.11
CA GLY A 89 -17.14 12.98 9.72
C GLY A 89 -15.95 12.79 8.76
N ASN A 90 -14.73 12.58 9.28
CA ASN A 90 -13.58 12.30 8.43
C ASN A 90 -13.52 10.82 8.08
N LYS A 91 -13.20 10.52 6.82
CA LYS A 91 -12.99 9.15 6.36
C LYS A 91 -11.64 8.61 6.87
N VAL A 92 -11.69 7.63 7.77
CA VAL A 92 -10.53 6.89 8.28
C VAL A 92 -10.40 5.57 7.53
N ASN A 93 -9.25 5.32 6.94
CA ASN A 93 -8.96 4.06 6.24
C ASN A 93 -8.31 3.05 7.18
N TYR A 94 -8.59 1.76 6.96
CA TYR A 94 -8.08 0.63 7.72
C TYR A 94 -7.57 -0.45 6.76
N ILE A 95 -6.35 -0.91 7.00
CA ILE A 95 -5.73 -2.07 6.37
C ILE A 95 -5.37 -3.02 7.50
N ILE A 96 -6.06 -4.16 7.58
CA ILE A 96 -5.75 -5.24 8.52
C ILE A 96 -5.07 -6.35 7.73
N MET A 97 -3.83 -6.66 8.12
CA MET A 97 -2.96 -7.61 7.42
C MET A 97 -2.21 -8.50 8.40
N GLU A 98 -1.60 -9.55 7.88
CA GLU A 98 -0.76 -10.49 8.62
C GLU A 98 0.36 -9.79 9.38
N TYR A 99 0.51 -10.18 10.65
CA TYR A 99 1.74 -9.96 11.39
C TYR A 99 2.74 -11.05 11.05
N ILE A 100 3.85 -10.66 10.42
CA ILE A 100 4.99 -11.53 10.17
C ILE A 100 5.97 -11.33 11.32
N GLU A 101 6.16 -12.36 12.13
CA GLU A 101 7.17 -12.35 13.19
C GLU A 101 8.57 -12.30 12.57
N GLY A 102 9.38 -11.35 13.03
CA GLY A 102 10.75 -11.20 12.58
C GLY A 102 11.38 -9.89 13.03
N GLU A 103 12.68 -9.78 12.79
CA GLU A 103 13.45 -8.56 12.98
C GLU A 103 13.69 -7.89 11.62
N SER A 104 13.63 -6.56 11.57
CA SER A 104 13.86 -5.83 10.34
C SER A 104 15.33 -5.90 9.94
N LEU A 105 15.58 -5.93 8.63
CA LEU A 105 16.94 -6.07 8.11
C LEU A 105 17.85 -4.93 8.57
N ASP A 106 17.37 -3.70 8.73
CA ASP A 106 18.20 -2.59 9.23
C ASP A 106 18.76 -2.84 10.64
N VAL A 107 18.04 -3.58 11.48
CA VAL A 107 18.48 -3.93 12.84
C VAL A 107 19.43 -5.11 12.83
N CYS A 108 19.11 -6.19 12.12
CA CYS A 108 19.92 -7.41 12.16
C CYS A 108 21.12 -7.39 11.20
N TRP A 109 21.10 -6.59 10.12
CA TRP A 109 22.15 -6.57 9.08
C TRP A 109 23.58 -6.36 9.60
N PRO A 110 23.85 -5.50 10.60
CA PRO A 110 25.19 -5.36 11.17
C PRO A 110 25.70 -6.64 11.85
N LEU A 111 24.79 -7.50 12.33
CA LEU A 111 25.09 -8.73 13.08
C LEU A 111 25.31 -9.95 12.17
N LEU A 112 24.84 -9.88 10.92
CA LEU A 112 24.93 -10.97 9.95
C LEU A 112 26.32 -11.13 9.36
N ASP A 113 26.72 -12.38 9.13
CA ASP A 113 27.96 -12.70 8.43
C ASP A 113 27.83 -12.51 6.90
N LEU A 114 28.92 -12.74 6.17
CA LEU A 114 28.93 -12.58 4.72
C LEU A 114 28.07 -13.62 3.99
N CYS A 115 27.97 -14.84 4.52
CA CYS A 115 27.18 -15.90 3.93
C CYS A 115 25.68 -15.58 4.05
N ASP A 116 25.23 -15.15 5.23
CA ASP A 116 23.86 -14.72 5.48
C ASP A 116 23.46 -13.54 4.59
N LYS A 117 24.35 -12.54 4.47
CA LYS A 117 24.13 -11.37 3.60
C LYS A 117 24.00 -11.75 2.13
N ASP A 118 24.85 -12.66 1.64
CA ASP A 118 24.77 -13.15 0.25
C ASP A 118 23.47 -13.92 -0.01
N GLN A 119 23.06 -14.76 0.95
CA GLN A 119 21.81 -15.50 0.88
C GLN A 119 20.59 -14.56 0.86
N ILE A 120 20.54 -13.56 1.75
CA ILE A 120 19.45 -12.57 1.79
C ILE A 120 19.44 -11.73 0.51
N ALA A 121 20.59 -11.25 0.05
CA ALA A 121 20.70 -10.50 -1.20
C ALA A 121 20.20 -11.32 -2.40
N SER A 122 20.52 -12.61 -2.44
CA SER A 122 20.03 -13.54 -3.46
C SER A 122 18.51 -13.70 -3.42
N GLN A 123 17.91 -13.82 -2.23
CA GLN A 123 16.45 -13.87 -2.08
C GLN A 123 15.78 -12.57 -2.54
N LEU A 124 16.29 -11.41 -2.10
CA LEU A 124 15.78 -10.10 -2.52
C LEU A 124 15.86 -9.93 -4.04
N ARG A 125 16.96 -10.37 -4.67
CA ARG A 125 17.10 -10.36 -6.14
C ARG A 125 16.00 -11.16 -6.81
N VAL A 126 15.66 -12.35 -6.30
CA VAL A 126 14.57 -13.18 -6.85
C VAL A 126 13.22 -12.49 -6.67
N CYS A 127 12.94 -11.91 -5.50
CA CYS A 127 11.70 -11.16 -5.26
C CYS A 127 11.54 -9.99 -6.24
N PHE A 128 12.57 -9.16 -6.40
CA PHE A 128 12.54 -8.03 -7.33
C PHE A 128 12.46 -8.45 -8.79
N ALA A 129 13.17 -9.50 -9.18
CA ALA A 129 13.07 -10.05 -10.55
C ALA A 129 11.65 -10.51 -10.83
N THR A 130 11.01 -11.17 -9.87
CA THR A 130 9.65 -11.67 -10.00
C THR A 130 8.64 -10.54 -10.09
N LEU A 131 8.76 -9.50 -9.25
CA LEU A 131 7.95 -8.28 -9.35
C LEU A 131 8.10 -7.58 -10.71
N ARG A 132 9.32 -7.48 -11.25
CA ARG A 132 9.57 -6.84 -12.55
C ARG A 132 9.05 -7.64 -13.74
N ASN A 133 8.80 -8.93 -13.56
CA ASN A 133 8.24 -9.81 -14.58
C ASN A 133 6.71 -9.78 -14.61
N ILE A 134 6.04 -9.03 -13.71
CA ILE A 134 4.60 -8.80 -13.79
C ILE A 134 4.29 -8.11 -15.13
N PRO A 135 3.40 -8.67 -15.98
CA PRO A 135 3.02 -8.04 -17.23
C PRO A 135 2.46 -6.63 -16.99
N ALA A 136 2.93 -5.66 -17.79
CA ALA A 136 2.40 -4.31 -17.73
C ALA A 136 0.91 -4.30 -18.10
N LEU A 137 0.10 -3.57 -17.34
CA LEU A 137 -1.36 -3.54 -17.52
C LEU A 137 -1.83 -2.66 -18.70
N GLU A 138 -0.98 -2.41 -19.71
CA GLU A 138 -1.24 -1.48 -20.83
C GLU A 138 -1.53 -0.03 -20.40
N TYR A 139 -1.10 0.37 -19.20
CA TYR A 139 -1.15 1.76 -18.72
C TYR A 139 -0.13 2.00 -17.59
N PHE A 140 0.11 3.28 -17.29
CA PHE A 140 0.92 3.75 -16.16
C PHE A 140 0.00 4.38 -15.10
N GLY A 141 -0.03 3.80 -13.90
CA GLY A 141 -0.84 4.28 -12.79
C GLY A 141 -1.00 3.24 -11.68
N CYS A 142 -1.84 3.53 -10.70
CA CYS A 142 -2.22 2.58 -9.66
C CYS A 142 -3.13 1.47 -10.23
N VAL A 143 -3.20 0.34 -9.52
CA VAL A 143 -4.00 -0.81 -9.97
C VAL A 143 -5.49 -0.43 -10.08
N GLY A 144 -6.16 -0.98 -11.11
CA GLY A 144 -7.54 -0.64 -11.46
C GLY A 144 -7.68 0.63 -12.31
N ARG A 145 -6.64 0.98 -13.10
CA ARG A 145 -6.57 2.19 -13.94
C ARG A 145 -6.82 3.47 -13.15
N ARG A 146 -6.15 3.60 -12.00
CA ARG A 146 -6.27 4.77 -11.12
C ARG A 146 -5.05 5.70 -11.29
N PRO A 147 -5.21 7.01 -11.02
CA PRO A 147 -4.08 7.95 -11.02
C PRO A 147 -3.00 7.52 -10.01
N PHE A 148 -1.76 7.98 -10.21
CA PHE A 148 -0.72 7.81 -9.21
C PHE A 148 -1.07 8.54 -7.91
N GLU A 149 -0.73 7.92 -6.78
CA GLU A 149 -0.90 8.49 -5.44
C GLU A 149 0.40 9.10 -4.89
N ASP A 150 1.51 8.92 -5.61
CA ASP A 150 2.85 9.37 -5.23
C ASP A 150 2.97 10.91 -5.22
N LEU A 151 3.91 11.41 -4.41
CA LEU A 151 4.22 12.83 -4.22
C LEU A 151 4.47 13.56 -5.54
N ILE A 152 5.16 12.93 -6.50
CA ILE A 152 5.46 13.56 -7.79
C ILE A 152 4.17 13.96 -8.51
N PHE A 153 3.16 13.09 -8.50
CA PHE A 153 1.86 13.32 -9.16
C PHE A 153 0.75 13.75 -8.18
N TRP A 154 1.13 14.14 -6.95
CA TRP A 154 0.16 14.53 -5.94
C TRP A 154 -0.46 15.88 -6.28
N VAL A 155 -1.79 15.96 -6.19
CA VAL A 155 -2.54 17.22 -6.31
C VAL A 155 -3.50 17.29 -5.13
N SER A 156 -3.73 18.50 -4.61
CA SER A 156 -4.55 18.72 -3.42
C SER A 156 -5.92 18.04 -3.52
N PRO A 157 -6.36 17.28 -2.49
CA PRO A 157 -7.67 16.64 -2.45
C PRO A 157 -8.86 17.59 -2.60
N LYS A 158 -8.66 18.89 -2.33
CA LYS A 158 -9.69 19.93 -2.50
C LYS A 158 -9.94 20.30 -3.97
N THR A 159 -9.13 19.77 -4.88
CA THR A 159 -9.28 20.00 -6.31
C THR A 159 -10.02 18.84 -6.95
N ASP A 160 -10.92 19.16 -7.88
CA ASP A 160 -11.65 18.18 -8.67
C ASP A 160 -10.66 17.26 -9.39
N HIS A 161 -10.67 15.98 -9.00
CA HIS A 161 -9.69 15.00 -9.45
C HIS A 161 -9.72 14.78 -10.96
N ASP A 162 -10.87 14.95 -11.60
CA ASP A 162 -11.00 14.74 -13.05
C ASP A 162 -10.32 15.85 -13.85
N GLN A 163 -10.24 17.07 -13.31
CA GLN A 163 -9.60 18.21 -13.98
C GLN A 163 -8.09 18.01 -14.13
N TYR A 164 -7.45 17.25 -13.23
CA TYR A 164 -6.00 17.07 -13.20
C TYR A 164 -5.52 15.72 -13.72
N ARG A 165 -6.39 14.96 -14.40
CA ARG A 165 -6.03 13.65 -14.96
C ARG A 165 -4.78 13.70 -15.85
N HIS A 166 -4.61 14.79 -16.60
CA HIS A 166 -3.45 15.00 -17.48
C HIS A 166 -2.09 15.10 -16.74
N ILE A 167 -2.09 15.45 -15.44
CA ILE A 167 -0.88 15.47 -14.59
C ILE A 167 -0.90 14.44 -13.46
N ARG A 168 -1.90 13.55 -13.41
CA ARG A 168 -2.02 12.52 -12.35
C ARG A 168 -2.13 11.10 -12.88
N GLY A 169 -2.57 10.95 -14.13
CA GLY A 169 -2.81 9.67 -14.76
C GLY A 169 -4.20 9.09 -14.45
N PRO A 170 -4.42 7.80 -14.78
CA PRO A 170 -3.47 6.93 -15.43
C PRO A 170 -3.14 7.40 -16.86
N PHE A 171 -1.98 7.00 -17.36
CA PHE A 171 -1.50 7.32 -18.70
C PHE A 171 -1.48 6.07 -19.57
N ASN A 172 -1.85 6.18 -20.85
CA ASN A 172 -1.92 5.05 -21.77
C ASN A 172 -0.59 4.76 -22.47
N SER A 173 0.37 5.68 -22.37
CA SER A 173 1.68 5.54 -22.99
C SER A 173 2.77 6.20 -22.16
N GLU A 174 4.01 5.79 -22.41
CA GLU A 174 5.18 6.42 -21.81
C GLU A 174 5.30 7.89 -22.22
N ALA A 175 4.90 8.24 -23.45
CA ALA A 175 4.89 9.62 -23.93
C ALA A 175 3.92 10.51 -23.13
N GLU A 176 2.74 9.99 -22.78
CA GLU A 176 1.79 10.69 -21.91
C GLU A 176 2.36 10.86 -20.50
N LEU A 177 2.97 9.81 -19.93
CA LEU A 177 3.63 9.87 -18.62
C LEU A 177 4.75 10.92 -18.58
N ASN A 178 5.64 10.91 -19.58
CA ASN A 178 6.75 11.85 -19.69
C ASN A 178 6.26 13.29 -19.84
N THR A 179 5.20 13.49 -20.65
CA THR A 179 4.55 14.80 -20.78
C THR A 179 3.98 15.27 -19.44
N ALA A 180 3.32 14.37 -18.71
CA ALA A 180 2.73 14.67 -17.41
C ALA A 180 3.79 15.04 -16.36
N LEU A 181 4.97 14.41 -16.36
CA LEU A 181 6.09 14.80 -15.49
C LEU A 181 6.49 16.27 -15.69
N VAL A 182 6.63 16.70 -16.95
CA VAL A 182 6.96 18.09 -17.29
C VAL A 182 5.83 19.04 -16.89
N GLN A 183 4.59 18.70 -17.23
CA GLN A 183 3.43 19.52 -16.88
C GLN A 183 3.26 19.65 -15.37
N LYS A 184 3.56 18.58 -14.62
CA LYS A 184 3.48 18.57 -13.17
C LYS A 184 4.55 19.45 -12.52
N TYR A 185 5.78 19.42 -13.04
CA TYR A 185 6.84 20.35 -12.64
C TYR A 185 6.43 21.81 -12.88
N LEU A 186 5.85 22.11 -14.04
CA LEU A 186 5.35 23.46 -14.34
C LEU A 186 4.18 23.86 -13.43
N TYR A 187 3.25 22.94 -13.15
CA TYR A 187 2.13 23.17 -12.23
C TYR A 187 2.60 23.53 -10.81
N ASN A 188 3.68 22.90 -10.35
CA ASN A 188 4.30 23.22 -9.06
C ASN A 188 5.13 24.53 -9.09
N GLY A 189 5.14 25.27 -10.20
CA GLY A 189 5.92 26.50 -10.34
C GLY A 189 7.42 26.27 -10.53
N GLY A 190 7.82 25.08 -11.02
CA GLY A 190 9.21 24.71 -11.20
C GLY A 190 9.90 24.15 -9.95
N PHE A 191 9.13 23.74 -8.95
CA PHE A 191 9.63 23.04 -7.76
C PHE A 191 9.23 21.56 -7.80
N VAL A 192 10.14 20.70 -7.36
CA VAL A 192 9.87 19.26 -7.14
C VAL A 192 9.47 19.07 -5.69
#